data_AF-A0A922D450-F1
#
_entry.id   AF-A0A922D450-F1
#
_cell.length_a   1.000
_cell.length_b   1.000
_cell.length_c   1.000
_cell.angle_alpha   90.00
_cell.angle_beta   90.00
_cell.angle_gamma   90.00
#
_symmetry.space_group_name_H-M   'P 1'
#
loop_
_entity.id
_entity.type
_entity.pdbx_description
1 polymer ?
#
loop_
_entity_poly.entity_id
_entity_poly.type
_entity_poly.pdbx_seq_one_letter_code
_entity_poly.pdbx_strand_id
1 'polypeptide(L)' 'MTSLPGGGGVLLKKNSIPSPRLMSTSELEEFWPLIKFKCNRETHTVFKVLDDMMFKGRYLFKKMPTRLF' A
#
# COMPACT_ATOMS: atom_id res chain seq x y z
N MET A 1 4.91 -7.61 33.63
CA MET A 1 5.52 -8.11 32.39
C MET A 1 4.46 -8.93 31.66
N THR A 2 3.77 -8.34 30.70
CA THR A 2 2.80 -9.05 29.85
C THR A 2 3.30 -8.94 28.41
N SER A 3 3.63 -10.08 27.84
CA SER A 3 4.04 -10.24 26.44
C SER A 3 2.90 -9.83 25.52
N LEU A 4 3.13 -8.82 24.66
CA LEU A 4 2.26 -8.54 23.52
C LEU A 4 2.41 -9.70 22.52
N PRO A 5 1.30 -10.30 22.04
CA PRO A 5 1.38 -11.34 21.03
C PRO A 5 1.90 -10.71 19.73
N GLY A 6 2.90 -11.35 19.14
CA GLY A 6 3.41 -10.96 17.84
C GLY A 6 2.34 -11.04 16.75
N GLY A 7 2.59 -10.32 15.66
CA GLY A 7 1.90 -10.52 14.39
C GLY A 7 0.94 -9.40 14.01
N GLY A 8 1.49 -8.31 13.49
CA GLY A 8 0.74 -7.30 12.73
C GLY A 8 0.82 -7.52 11.22
N GLY A 9 1.15 -8.74 10.77
CA GLY A 9 0.90 -9.11 9.38
C GLY A 9 -0.59 -9.31 9.24
N VAL A 10 -1.31 -8.33 8.69
CA VAL A 10 -2.72 -8.48 8.32
C VAL A 10 -2.84 -9.78 7.54
N LEU A 11 -3.36 -10.81 8.20
CA LEU A 11 -3.85 -12.00 7.52
C LEU A 11 -5.05 -11.47 6.74
N LEU A 12 -4.81 -11.06 5.48
CA LEU A 12 -5.84 -10.72 4.54
C LEU A 12 -6.77 -11.93 4.52
N LYS A 13 -7.85 -11.87 5.30
CA LYS A 13 -8.96 -12.78 5.15
C LYS A 13 -9.22 -12.80 3.64
N LYS A 14 -9.35 -13.99 3.05
CA LYS A 14 -9.72 -14.21 1.64
C LYS A 14 -11.13 -13.66 1.33
N ASN A 15 -11.47 -12.50 1.85
CA ASN A 15 -12.66 -11.74 1.55
C ASN A 15 -12.39 -11.14 0.18
N SER A 16 -13.00 -11.75 -0.84
CA SER A 16 -13.21 -11.20 -2.18
C SER A 16 -12.09 -10.28 -2.65
N ILE A 17 -11.02 -10.85 -3.20
CA ILE A 17 -10.06 -10.05 -3.97
C ILE A 17 -10.90 -9.35 -5.06
N PRO A 18 -11.01 -8.01 -5.04
CA PRO A 18 -11.85 -7.31 -5.99
C PRO A 18 -11.30 -7.54 -7.39
N SER A 19 -12.19 -7.49 -8.40
CA SER A 19 -11.75 -7.55 -9.79
C SER A 19 -10.67 -6.48 -10.03
N PRO A 20 -9.54 -6.81 -10.69
CA PRO A 20 -8.50 -5.85 -10.98
C PRO A 20 -9.07 -4.62 -11.69
N ARG A 21 -8.91 -3.46 -11.06
CA ARG A 21 -9.40 -2.18 -11.58
C ARG A 21 -8.44 -1.06 -11.24
N LEU A 22 -8.45 -0.02 -12.05
CA LEU A 22 -7.78 1.23 -11.70
C LEU A 22 -8.51 1.87 -10.52
N MET A 23 -7.75 2.32 -9.52
CA MET A 23 -8.31 3.12 -8.44
C MET A 23 -8.72 4.49 -8.99
N SER A 24 -9.91 4.97 -8.61
CA SER A 24 -10.32 6.33 -8.89
C SER A 24 -9.56 7.31 -7.98
N THR A 25 -9.43 8.55 -8.42
CA THR A 25 -8.82 9.59 -7.57
C THR A 25 -9.67 9.83 -6.33
N SER A 26 -11.00 9.94 -6.48
CA SER A 26 -11.93 10.19 -5.38
C SER A 26 -11.88 9.13 -4.28
N GLU A 27 -11.81 7.84 -4.64
CA GLU A 27 -11.64 6.76 -3.66
C GLU A 27 -10.40 6.97 -2.79
N LEU A 28 -9.29 7.46 -3.36
CA LEU A 28 -8.07 7.74 -2.61
C LEU A 28 -8.23 9.01 -1.74
N GLU A 29 -8.96 10.01 -2.23
CA GLU A 29 -9.18 11.26 -1.50
C GLU A 29 -10.00 11.05 -0.21
N GLU A 30 -10.91 10.08 -0.18
CA GLU A 30 -11.63 9.72 1.05
C GLU A 30 -10.69 9.33 2.21
N PHE A 31 -9.47 8.89 1.91
CA PHE A 31 -8.45 8.52 2.89
C PHE A 31 -7.37 9.59 3.13
N TRP A 32 -7.52 10.83 2.61
CA TRP A 32 -6.54 11.92 2.78
C TRP A 32 -5.96 12.07 4.18
N PRO A 33 -6.75 11.97 5.29
CA PRO A 33 -6.21 12.08 6.64
C PRO A 33 -5.18 11.00 7.00
N LEU A 34 -5.22 9.86 6.33
CA LEU A 34 -4.36 8.70 6.58
C LEU A 34 -3.21 8.59 5.55
N ILE A 35 -3.29 9.33 4.45
CA ILE A 35 -2.30 9.28 3.38
C ILE A 35 -0.99 9.94 3.80
N LYS A 36 0.10 9.21 3.63
CA LYS A 36 1.47 9.72 3.76
C LYS A 36 2.10 9.93 2.38
N PHE A 37 3.05 10.85 2.28
CA PHE A 37 3.82 11.07 1.05
C PHE A 37 5.22 10.49 1.20
N LYS A 38 5.67 9.76 0.17
CA LYS A 38 7.03 9.21 0.09
C LYS A 38 7.69 9.64 -1.20
N CYS A 39 8.87 10.24 -1.11
CA CYS A 39 9.69 10.58 -2.26
C CYS A 39 10.77 9.52 -2.47
N ASN A 40 10.88 8.99 -3.69
CA ASN A 40 12.05 8.24 -4.11
C ASN A 40 13.15 9.23 -4.48
N ARG A 41 14.27 9.20 -3.75
CA ARG A 41 15.41 10.10 -3.95
C ARG A 41 16.08 9.93 -5.31
N GLU A 42 16.11 8.72 -5.85
CA GLU A 42 16.80 8.41 -7.11
C GLU A 42 15.97 8.87 -8.31
N THR A 43 14.67 8.59 -8.30
CA THR A 43 13.77 8.90 -9.42
C THR A 43 12.98 10.20 -9.25
N HIS A 44 13.25 10.95 -8.17
CA HIS A 44 12.48 12.12 -7.73
C HIS A 44 10.95 11.92 -7.74
N THR A 45 10.50 10.67 -7.58
CA THR A 45 9.09 10.32 -7.74
C THR A 45 8.38 10.33 -6.40
N VAL A 46 7.27 11.05 -6.32
CA VAL A 46 6.41 11.09 -5.14
C VAL A 46 5.30 10.04 -5.25
N PHE A 47 5.10 9.30 -4.18
CA PHE A 47 4.06 8.30 -4.01
C PHE A 47 3.15 8.69 -2.84
N LYS A 48 1.85 8.46 -2.99
CA LYS A 48 0.89 8.44 -1.88
C LYS A 48 0.96 7.05 -1.22
N VAL A 49 1.00 6.98 0.10
CA VAL A 49 1.12 5.74 0.86
C VAL A 49 -0.05 5.62 1.82
N LEU A 50 -0.77 4.51 1.72
CA LEU A 50 -1.89 4.13 2.60
C LEU A 50 -1.68 2.66 2.98
N ASP A 51 -1.66 2.32 4.27
CA ASP A 51 -1.45 0.94 4.75
C ASP A 51 -0.27 0.19 4.07
N ASP A 52 0.87 0.87 3.94
CA ASP A 52 2.09 0.39 3.26
C ASP A 52 1.93 0.10 1.75
N MET A 53 0.78 0.42 1.16
CA MET A 53 0.51 0.38 -0.27
C MET A 53 0.93 1.69 -0.93
N MET A 54 1.72 1.64 -2.00
CA MET A 54 2.21 2.82 -2.70
C MET A 54 1.37 3.10 -3.94
N PHE A 55 0.88 4.33 -4.07
CA PHE A 55 0.06 4.78 -5.19
C PHE A 55 0.76 5.88 -5.97
N LYS A 56 0.73 5.77 -7.30
CA LYS A 56 1.14 6.83 -8.24
C LYS A 56 0.10 6.91 -9.35
N GLY A 57 -0.58 8.05 -9.45
CA GLY A 57 -1.76 8.19 -10.31
C GLY A 57 -2.85 7.20 -9.87
N ARG A 58 -3.26 6.31 -10.78
CA ARG A 58 -4.31 5.28 -10.56
C ARG A 58 -3.77 3.87 -10.33
N TYR A 59 -2.44 3.74 -10.23
CA TYR A 59 -1.76 2.44 -10.14
C TYR A 59 -1.24 2.18 -8.74
N LEU A 60 -1.33 0.91 -8.34
CA LEU A 60 -0.74 0.36 -7.12
C LEU A 60 0.66 -0.18 -7.42
N PHE A 61 1.63 0.21 -6.60
CA PHE A 61 3.01 -0.26 -6.65
C PHE A 61 3.30 -1.05 -5.38
N LYS A 62 3.82 -2.27 -5.55
CA LYS A 62 4.32 -3.10 -4.45
C LYS A 62 5.68 -3.65 -4.86
N LYS A 63 6.68 -3.50 -4.00
CA LYS A 63 7.98 -4.13 -4.22
C LYS A 63 7.80 -5.63 -4.06
N MET A 64 8.05 -6.37 -5.14
CA MET A 64 8.08 -7.83 -5.10
C MET A 64 9.52 -8.30 -4.94
N PRO A 65 9.79 -9.34 -4.12
CA PRO A 65 11.09 -9.96 -4.11
C PRO A 65 11.33 -10.61 -5.47
N THR A 66 12.40 -10.22 -6.14
CA THR A 66 12.92 -10.99 -7.28
C THR A 66 13.56 -12.24 -6.69
N ARG A 67 12.77 -13.30 -6.46
CA ARG A 67 13.35 -14.60 -6.15
C ARG A 67 14.01 -15.12 -7.42
N LEU A 68 15.31 -14.91 -7.54
CA LEU A 68 16.15 -15.70 -8.43
C LEU A 68 16.55 -16.95 -7.64
N PHE A 69 15.83 -18.03 -7.91
CA PHE A 69 16.00 -19.44 -7.49
C PHE A 69 15.97 -19.71 -5.98
#